data_AF-A0A0C3Q0R2-F1
#
_entry.id   AF-A0A0C3Q0R2-F1
#
_cell.length_a   1.000
_cell.length_b   1.000
_cell.length_c   1.000
_cell.angle_alpha   90.00
_cell.angle_beta   90.00
_cell.angle_gamma   90.00
#
_symmetry.space_group_name_H-M   'P 1'
#
loop_
_entity.id
_entity.type
_entity.pdbx_description
1 polymer ?
#
loop_
_entity_poly.entity_id
_entity_poly.type
_entity_poly.pdbx_seq_one_letter_code
_entity_poly.pdbx_strand_id
1 'polypeptide(L)'
;MSSKPTQQYRMLLNTLEQAGHARFEIKTESSGSAQNPQWRAVITVLGVSTPLSALVPVGTARQAVGGSKSAARDAACEQMLALFATYGVQPTRGR
;
A
#
# COMPACT_ATOMS: atom_id res chain seq x y z
N MET A 1 -6.59 -17.47 -18.25
CA MET A 1 -6.30 -17.51 -16.79
C MET A 1 -5.76 -16.14 -16.40
N SER A 2 -6.58 -15.34 -15.71
CA SER A 2 -6.31 -13.93 -15.43
C SER A 2 -5.12 -13.77 -14.47
N SER A 3 -4.03 -13.21 -14.98
CA SER A 3 -2.89 -12.73 -14.21
C SER A 3 -3.42 -11.76 -13.15
N LYS A 4 -3.35 -12.15 -11.88
CA LYS A 4 -3.79 -11.29 -10.77
C LYS A 4 -3.09 -9.93 -10.86
N PRO A 5 -3.79 -8.80 -10.61
CA PRO A 5 -3.21 -7.45 -10.58
C PRO A 5 -2.26 -7.20 -9.39
N THR A 6 -1.72 -8.24 -8.75
CA THR A 6 -0.94 -8.16 -7.51
C THR A 6 0.40 -7.41 -7.66
N GLN A 7 1.08 -7.52 -8.81
CA GLN A 7 2.24 -6.67 -9.11
C GLN A 7 1.87 -5.20 -9.36
N GLN A 8 0.60 -4.93 -9.72
CA GLN A 8 0.13 -3.61 -10.08
C GLN A 8 0.07 -2.69 -8.86
N TYR A 9 -0.48 -3.13 -7.73
CA TYR A 9 -0.67 -2.25 -6.56
C TYR A 9 0.65 -1.73 -5.97
N ARG A 10 1.69 -2.56 -5.94
CA ARG A 10 3.03 -2.12 -5.49
C ARG A 10 3.63 -1.07 -6.41
N MET A 11 3.54 -1.32 -7.71
CA MET A 11 4.02 -0.39 -8.73
C MET A 11 3.26 0.93 -8.65
N LEU A 12 1.94 0.90 -8.47
CA LEU A 12 1.10 2.09 -8.32
C LEU A 12 1.46 2.90 -7.06
N LEU A 13 1.72 2.24 -5.93
CA LEU A 13 2.21 2.92 -4.73
C LEU A 13 3.57 3.60 -4.98
N ASN A 14 4.49 2.89 -5.63
CA ASN A 14 5.78 3.45 -6.02
C ASN A 14 5.61 4.63 -7.00
N THR A 15 4.64 4.60 -7.90
CA THR A 15 4.31 5.74 -8.78
C THR A 15 3.88 6.96 -7.97
N LEU A 16 3.09 6.79 -6.90
CA LEU A 16 2.74 7.90 -6.00
C LEU A 16 3.97 8.47 -5.28
N GLU A 17 4.92 7.62 -4.89
CA GLU A 17 6.18 8.05 -4.27
C GLU A 17 7.07 8.81 -5.27
N GLN A 18 7.21 8.29 -6.49
CA GLN A 18 8.00 8.91 -7.55
C GLN A 18 7.41 10.25 -8.02
N ALA A 19 6.08 10.37 -8.03
CA ALA A 19 5.39 11.62 -8.31
C ALA A 19 5.48 12.64 -7.14
N GLY A 20 6.06 12.25 -6.00
CA GLY A 20 6.24 13.12 -4.84
C GLY A 20 4.96 13.36 -4.04
N HIS A 21 3.90 12.57 -4.25
CA HIS A 21 2.65 12.70 -3.50
C HIS A 21 2.79 12.24 -2.05
N ALA A 22 3.55 11.16 -1.82
CA ALA A 22 3.73 10.59 -0.50
C ALA A 22 5.01 9.76 -0.39
N ARG A 23 5.37 9.37 0.83
CA ARG A 23 6.39 8.36 1.15
C ARG A 23 5.78 7.33 2.06
N PHE A 24 6.09 6.06 1.82
CA PHE A 24 5.51 4.94 2.55
C PHE A 24 6.58 4.06 3.17
N GLU A 25 6.29 3.55 4.37
CA GLU A 25 7.00 2.43 4.97
C GLU A 25 6.14 1.18 4.82
N ILE A 26 6.72 0.06 4.41
CA ILE A 26 6.02 -1.23 4.35
C ILE A 26 6.70 -2.21 5.28
N LYS A 27 6.00 -2.62 6.34
CA LYS A 27 6.42 -3.66 7.26
C LYS A 27 5.59 -4.92 7.06
N THR A 28 6.21 -6.08 7.18
CA THR A 28 5.53 -7.37 7.07
C THR A 28 5.97 -8.28 8.20
N GLU A 29 5.01 -8.86 8.88
CA GLU A 29 5.22 -9.77 10.01
C GLU A 29 4.55 -11.10 9.70
N SER A 30 5.25 -12.19 9.97
CA SER A 30 4.68 -13.53 9.95
C SER A 30 4.07 -13.85 11.31
N SER A 31 2.91 -14.48 11.27
CA SER A 31 2.14 -14.97 12.41
C SER A 31 1.58 -16.34 12.06
N GLY A 32 1.09 -17.07 13.06
CA GLY A 32 0.50 -18.39 12.86
C GLY A 32 1.52 -19.53 12.82
N SER A 33 0.99 -20.75 12.68
CA SER A 33 1.79 -21.98 12.68
C SER A 33 2.35 -22.30 11.30
N ALA A 34 3.34 -23.19 11.21
CA ALA A 34 3.90 -23.63 9.92
C ALA A 34 2.84 -24.26 8.99
N GLN A 35 1.76 -24.81 9.54
CA GLN A 35 0.65 -25.44 8.79
C GLN A 35 -0.39 -24.41 8.33
N ASN A 36 -0.49 -23.26 9.00
CA ASN A 36 -1.37 -22.16 8.65
C ASN A 36 -0.61 -20.83 8.77
N PRO A 37 0.33 -20.55 7.85
CA PRO A 37 1.11 -19.34 7.88
C PRO A 37 0.21 -18.15 7.57
N GLN A 38 0.28 -17.14 8.42
CA GLN A 38 -0.48 -15.91 8.29
C GLN A 38 0.48 -14.74 8.24
N TRP A 39 0.39 -13.94 7.19
CA TRP A 39 1.22 -12.75 7.04
C TRP A 39 0.38 -11.52 7.28
N ARG A 40 0.88 -10.60 8.08
CA ARG A 40 0.35 -9.25 8.24
C ARG A 40 1.28 -8.29 7.52
N ALA A 41 0.72 -7.42 6.69
CA ALA A 41 1.45 -6.29 6.14
C ALA A 41 0.83 -4.99 6.65
N VAL A 42 1.69 -4.04 7.00
CA VAL A 42 1.32 -2.69 7.45
C VAL A 42 2.04 -1.70 6.56
N ILE A 43 1.30 -0.78 5.97
CA ILE A 43 1.82 0.33 5.18
C ILE A 43 1.54 1.61 5.94
N THR A 44 2.58 2.36 6.26
CA THR A 44 2.50 3.61 7.02
C THR A 44 2.94 4.77 6.15
N VAL A 45 2.20 5.87 6.16
CA VAL A 45 2.58 7.12 5.50
C VAL A 45 3.67 7.80 6.33
N LEU A 46 4.88 7.94 5.77
CA LEU A 46 6.01 8.65 6.40
C LEU A 46 6.08 10.13 6.02
N GLY A 47 5.49 10.49 4.89
CA GLY A 47 5.47 11.86 4.39
C GLY A 47 4.44 12.02 3.29
N VAL A 48 3.96 13.24 3.10
CA VAL A 48 3.01 13.60 2.04
C VAL A 48 3.37 14.97 1.49
N SER A 49 2.97 15.25 0.24
CA SER A 49 3.12 16.56 -0.34
C SER A 49 2.27 17.60 0.39
N THR A 50 2.66 18.88 0.31
CA THR A 50 1.94 20.00 0.93
C THR A 50 0.44 20.03 0.67
N PRO A 51 -0.08 19.80 -0.56
CA PRO A 51 -1.52 19.77 -0.78
C PRO A 51 -2.21 18.56 -0.11
N LEU A 52 -1.49 17.48 0.17
CA LEU A 52 -2.01 16.27 0.79
C LEU A 52 -1.85 16.24 2.30
N SER A 53 -1.00 17.08 2.89
CA SER A 53 -0.80 17.15 4.34
C SER A 53 -2.05 17.54 5.12
N ALA A 54 -2.96 18.29 4.48
CA ALA A 54 -4.26 18.63 5.05
C ALA A 54 -5.27 17.47 5.02
N LEU A 55 -5.05 16.46 4.18
CA LEU A 55 -6.00 15.37 3.91
C LEU A 55 -5.54 14.03 4.49
N VAL A 56 -4.24 13.74 4.37
CA VAL A 56 -3.62 12.48 4.80
C VAL A 56 -2.57 12.80 5.86
N PRO A 57 -2.87 12.59 7.15
CA PRO A 57 -1.89 12.76 8.22
C PRO A 57 -0.71 11.80 8.05
N VAL A 58 0.51 12.29 8.31
CA VAL A 58 1.69 11.43 8.48
C VAL A 58 1.44 10.49 9.66
N GLY A 59 1.83 9.22 9.51
CA GLY A 59 1.53 8.15 10.45
C GLY A 59 0.24 7.37 10.13
N THR A 60 -0.55 7.81 9.16
CA THR A 60 -1.71 7.04 8.69
C THR A 60 -1.25 5.66 8.22
N ALA A 61 -1.83 4.60 8.78
CA ALA A 61 -1.46 3.23 8.47
C ALA A 61 -2.64 2.43 7.92
N ARG A 62 -2.36 1.57 6.95
CA ARG A 62 -3.29 0.55 6.45
C ARG A 62 -2.66 -0.82 6.59
N GLN A 63 -3.47 -1.80 6.95
CA GLN A 63 -2.98 -3.15 7.20
C GLN A 63 -3.88 -4.20 6.57
N ALA A 64 -3.27 -5.28 6.13
CA ALA A 64 -3.98 -6.44 5.63
C ALA A 64 -3.29 -7.73 6.03
N VAL A 65 -4.09 -8.80 6.02
CA VAL A 65 -3.66 -10.15 6.34
C VAL A 65 -3.83 -11.01 5.10
N GLY A 66 -2.89 -11.94 4.87
CA GLY A 66 -2.97 -12.91 3.80
C GLY A 66 -2.24 -14.21 4.14
N GLY A 67 -2.59 -15.29 3.44
CA GLY A 67 -1.91 -16.59 3.58
C GLY A 67 -0.47 -16.61 3.05
N SER A 68 0.01 -15.52 2.47
CA SER A 68 1.39 -15.35 2.03
C SER A 68 1.86 -13.90 2.22
N LYS A 69 3.18 -13.72 2.34
CA LYS A 69 3.81 -12.39 2.44
C LYS A 69 3.38 -11.48 1.29
N SER A 70 3.27 -12.04 0.08
CA SER A 70 2.85 -11.28 -1.09
C SER A 70 1.39 -10.87 -1.00
N ALA A 71 0.49 -11.79 -0.68
CA ALA A 71 -0.94 -11.52 -0.59
C ALA A 71 -1.27 -10.46 0.48
N ALA A 72 -0.64 -10.57 1.66
CA ALA A 72 -0.81 -9.59 2.73
C ALA A 72 -0.35 -8.19 2.28
N ARG A 73 0.82 -8.12 1.63
CA ARG A 73 1.38 -6.86 1.15
C ARG A 73 0.50 -6.23 0.07
N ASP A 74 -0.03 -7.03 -0.85
CA ASP A 74 -0.83 -6.53 -1.97
C ASP A 74 -2.17 -5.98 -1.48
N ALA A 75 -2.83 -6.68 -0.56
CA ALA A 75 -4.05 -6.19 0.06
C ALA A 75 -3.82 -4.90 0.87
N ALA A 76 -2.68 -4.79 1.58
CA ALA A 76 -2.34 -3.56 2.28
C ALA A 76 -2.05 -2.40 1.30
N CYS A 77 -1.38 -2.70 0.18
CA CYS A 77 -1.13 -1.75 -0.90
C CYS A 77 -2.43 -1.23 -1.51
N GLU A 78 -3.37 -2.12 -1.80
CA GLU A 78 -4.69 -1.78 -2.34
C GLU A 78 -5.47 -0.87 -1.41
N GLN A 79 -5.51 -1.16 -0.10
CA GLN A 79 -6.17 -0.29 0.87
C GLN A 79 -5.55 1.11 0.94
N MET A 80 -4.22 1.20 0.85
CA MET A 80 -3.54 2.50 0.85
C MET A 80 -3.83 3.27 -0.44
N LEU A 81 -3.79 2.61 -1.60
CA LEU A 81 -4.15 3.24 -2.87
C LEU A 81 -5.60 3.72 -2.87
N ALA A 82 -6.53 2.94 -2.33
CA ALA A 82 -7.92 3.33 -2.19
C ALA A 82 -8.06 4.59 -1.33
N LEU A 83 -7.31 4.70 -0.22
CA LEU A 83 -7.28 5.91 0.59
C LEU A 83 -6.86 7.13 -0.23
N PHE A 84 -5.75 7.05 -0.97
CA PHE A 84 -5.29 8.16 -1.80
C PHE A 84 -6.28 8.51 -2.92
N ALA A 85 -6.94 7.49 -3.50
CA ALA A 85 -7.99 7.70 -4.50
C ALA A 85 -9.22 8.45 -3.94
N THR A 86 -9.57 8.28 -2.66
CA THR A 86 -10.65 9.07 -2.03
C THR A 86 -10.35 10.57 -1.97
N TYR A 87 -9.08 10.95 -2.02
CA TYR A 87 -8.62 12.33 -2.06
C TYR A 87 -8.27 12.81 -3.48
N GLY A 88 -8.68 12.06 -4.51
CA GLY A 88 -8.42 12.39 -5.91
C GLY A 88 -6.97 12.16 -6.36
N VAL A 89 -6.15 11.53 -5.51
CA VAL A 89 -4.76 11.18 -5.87
C VAL A 89 -4.76 9.82 -6.52
N GLN A 90 -4.55 9.81 -7.83
CA GLN A 90 -4.41 8.59 -8.60
C GLN A 90 -3.00 8.45 -9.13
N PRO A 91 -2.41 7.25 -9.08
CA PRO A 91 -1.15 6.96 -9.74
C PRO A 91 -1.34 7.09 -11.26
N THR A 92 -0.95 8.24 -11.82
CA THR A 92 -0.90 8.44 -13.26
C THR A 92 0.21 7.57 -13.84
N ARG A 93 -0.16 6.53 -14.59
CA ARG A 93 0.79 5.89 -15.50
C ARG A 93 1.29 6.97 -16.44
N GLY A 94 2.60 7.22 -16.42
CA GLY A 94 3.25 8.24 -17.26
C GLY A 94 2.72 8.16 -18.69
N ARG A 95 2.36 9.33 -19.22
CA ARG A 95 1.98 9.51 -20.62
C ARG A 95 3.19 9.32 -21.53
#